data_AF-A0A128A1Z6-F1
#
_entry.id   AF-A0A128A1Z6-F1
#
_cell.length_a   1.000
_cell.length_b   1.000
_cell.length_c   1.000
_cell.angle_alpha   90.00
_cell.angle_beta   90.00
_cell.angle_gamma   90.00
#
_symmetry.space_group_name_H-M   'P 1'
#
loop_
_entity.id
_entity.type
_entity.pdbx_description
1 polymer ?
#
loop_
_entity_poly.entity_id
_entity_poly.type
_entity_poly.pdbx_seq_one_letter_code
_entity_poly.pdbx_strand_id
1 'polypeptide(L)'
;MSPIQRKDFLVFLRKMSKKGFYEVLNYVYEKKSVHYNEVLNYVLDKKIVDSRASVTIALNGLTNLGLLERTVTNARPIRTNYQVSKTGHQIIKNLRDLEAVFSK
;
A
#
# COMPACT_ATOMS: atom_id res chain seq x y z
N MET A 1 14.78 -22.18 -4.27
CA MET A 1 14.46 -21.15 -3.27
C MET A 1 14.93 -21.65 -1.91
N SER A 2 15.74 -20.90 -1.18
CA SER A 2 16.21 -21.37 0.12
C SER A 2 15.05 -21.42 1.14
N PRO A 3 15.11 -22.26 2.19
CA PRO A 3 14.09 -22.29 3.24
C PRO A 3 13.84 -20.91 3.88
N ILE A 4 14.90 -20.09 4.00
CA ILE A 4 14.85 -18.73 4.55
C ILE A 4 14.04 -17.82 3.61
N GLN A 5 14.34 -17.82 2.31
CA GLN A 5 13.59 -17.04 1.31
C GLN A 5 12.11 -17.40 1.30
N ARG A 6 11.77 -18.69 1.48
CA ARG A 6 10.37 -19.12 1.59
C ARG A 6 9.69 -18.58 2.83
N LYS A 7 10.35 -18.62 3.99
CA LYS A 7 9.79 -18.10 5.24
C LYS A 7 9.50 -16.60 5.13
N ASP A 8 10.44 -15.82 4.59
CA ASP A 8 10.29 -14.37 4.43
C ASP A 8 9.16 -14.02 3.48
N PHE A 9 9.06 -14.75 2.36
CA PHE A 9 7.94 -14.60 1.42
C PHE A 9 6.59 -14.90 2.07
N LEU A 10 6.47 -15.96 2.88
CA LEU A 10 5.23 -16.26 3.61
C LEU A 10 4.88 -15.21 4.67
N VAL A 11 5.89 -14.57 5.28
CA VAL A 11 5.65 -13.42 6.18
C VAL A 11 5.16 -12.21 5.39
N PHE A 12 5.75 -11.94 4.23
CA PHE A 12 5.31 -10.89 3.33
C PHE A 12 3.84 -11.07 2.92
N LEU A 13 3.47 -12.27 2.44
CA LEU A 13 2.09 -12.56 2.04
C LEU A 13 1.10 -12.37 3.19
N ARG A 14 1.42 -12.85 4.39
CA ARG A 14 0.59 -12.64 5.60
C ARG A 14 0.42 -11.18 5.98
N LYS A 15 1.41 -10.33 5.71
CA LYS A 15 1.28 -8.88 5.94
C LYS A 15 0.43 -8.22 4.85
N MET A 16 0.60 -8.64 3.60
CA MET A 16 -0.17 -8.12 2.46
C MET A 16 -1.65 -8.51 2.50
N SER A 17 -2.01 -9.62 3.16
CA SER A 17 -3.41 -10.06 3.32
C SER A 17 -4.22 -9.22 4.32
N LYS A 18 -3.66 -8.15 4.89
CA LYS A 18 -4.37 -7.27 5.82
C LYS A 18 -5.37 -6.39 5.06
N LYS A 19 -6.54 -6.17 5.67
CA LYS A 19 -7.64 -5.34 5.11
C LYS A 19 -7.12 -3.97 4.66
N GLY A 20 -7.43 -3.60 3.42
CA GLY A 20 -7.07 -2.31 2.82
C GLY A 20 -5.65 -2.19 2.27
N PHE A 21 -4.76 -3.16 2.48
CA PHE A 21 -3.37 -3.05 2.00
C PHE A 21 -3.29 -3.03 0.48
N TYR A 22 -4.00 -3.95 -0.19
CA TYR A 22 -4.02 -4.01 -1.64
C TYR A 22 -4.66 -2.76 -2.24
N GLU A 23 -5.81 -2.33 -1.72
CA GLU A 23 -6.56 -1.20 -2.24
C GLU A 23 -5.82 0.13 -2.04
N VAL A 24 -5.14 0.31 -0.90
CA VAL A 24 -4.30 1.49 -0.66
C VAL A 24 -3.09 1.48 -1.62
N LEU A 25 -2.40 0.35 -1.75
CA LEU A 25 -1.26 0.24 -2.67
C LEU A 25 -1.70 0.53 -4.12
N ASN A 26 -2.83 -0.04 -4.54
CA ASN A 26 -3.40 0.17 -5.86
C ASN A 26 -3.80 1.64 -6.09
N TYR A 27 -4.43 2.28 -5.10
CA TYR A 27 -4.81 3.68 -5.19
C TYR A 27 -3.60 4.61 -5.33
N VAL A 28 -2.55 4.41 -4.52
CA VAL A 28 -1.31 5.20 -4.61
C VAL A 28 -0.63 4.98 -5.97
N TYR A 29 -0.65 3.74 -6.48
CA TYR A 29 -0.11 3.41 -7.80
C TYR A 29 -0.81 4.20 -8.92
N GLU A 30 -2.15 4.22 -8.93
CA GLU A 30 -2.93 4.92 -9.96
C GLU A 30 -2.73 6.43 -9.95
N LYS A 31 -2.63 7.01 -8.74
CA LYS A 31 -2.47 8.44 -8.55
C LYS A 31 -1.03 8.92 -8.67
N LYS A 32 -0.06 8.01 -8.74
CA LYS A 32 1.40 8.24 -8.78
C LYS A 32 1.99 8.85 -7.51
N SER A 33 1.31 9.80 -6.89
CA SER A 33 1.68 10.45 -5.64
C SER A 33 0.44 10.98 -4.93
N VAL A 34 0.28 10.69 -3.63
CA VAL A 34 -0.92 11.08 -2.87
C VAL A 34 -0.58 11.63 -1.49
N HIS A 35 -1.36 12.60 -1.02
CA HIS A 35 -1.34 13.04 0.36
C HIS A 35 -2.07 12.06 1.29
N TYR A 36 -1.71 12.05 2.58
CA TYR A 36 -2.41 11.26 3.61
C TYR A 36 -3.94 11.44 3.57
N ASN A 37 -4.41 12.70 3.47
CA ASN A 37 -5.85 13.00 3.48
C ASN A 37 -6.58 12.44 2.26
N GLU A 38 -5.92 12.33 1.10
CA GLU A 38 -6.52 11.74 -0.09
C GLU A 38 -6.74 10.24 0.09
N VAL A 39 -5.75 9.55 0.67
CA VAL A 39 -5.89 8.12 1.01
C VAL A 39 -6.97 7.93 2.05
N LEU A 40 -6.99 8.75 3.10
CA LEU A 40 -7.99 8.71 4.17
C LEU A 40 -9.41 8.82 3.62
N ASN A 41 -9.68 9.84 2.79
CA ASN A 41 -11.00 10.03 2.19
C ASN A 41 -11.36 8.83 1.30
N TYR A 42 -10.45 8.42 0.42
CA TYR A 42 -10.67 7.27 -0.46
C TYR A 42 -11.10 6.00 0.29
N VAL A 43 -10.36 5.61 1.33
CA VAL A 43 -10.62 4.34 2.02
C VAL A 43 -11.82 4.38 2.95
N LEU A 44 -12.15 5.54 3.53
CA LEU A 44 -13.33 5.69 4.37
C LEU A 44 -14.61 5.81 3.53
N ASP A 45 -14.59 6.61 2.46
CA ASP A 45 -15.74 6.81 1.57
C ASP A 45 -16.15 5.48 0.91
N LYS A 46 -15.16 4.68 0.51
CA LYS A 46 -15.39 3.34 -0.04
C LYS A 46 -15.59 2.24 1.01
N LYS A 47 -15.56 2.56 2.31
CA LYS A 47 -15.67 1.60 3.42
C LYS A 47 -14.68 0.43 3.34
N ILE A 48 -13.48 0.70 2.81
CA ILE A 48 -12.39 -0.29 2.68
C ILE A 48 -11.81 -0.62 4.05
N VAL A 49 -11.73 0.37 4.94
CA VAL A 49 -11.36 0.21 6.34
C VAL A 49 -12.30 0.98 7.25
N ASP A 50 -12.36 0.58 8.51
CA ASP A 50 -13.40 1.05 9.43
C ASP A 50 -12.98 2.26 10.28
N SER A 51 -11.71 2.69 10.19
CA SER A 51 -11.20 3.78 11.02
C SER A 51 -10.00 4.50 10.41
N ARG A 52 -9.79 5.74 10.85
CA ARG A 52 -8.57 6.52 10.56
C ARG A 52 -7.29 5.80 11.02
N ALA A 53 -7.35 5.08 12.15
CA ALA A 53 -6.21 4.32 12.65
C ALA A 53 -5.82 3.19 11.67
N SER A 54 -6.81 2.52 11.07
CA SER A 54 -6.58 1.48 10.06
C SER A 54 -5.89 2.03 8.81
N VAL A 55 -6.17 3.27 8.40
CA VAL A 55 -5.46 3.95 7.30
C VAL A 55 -3.98 4.10 7.61
N THR A 56 -3.66 4.58 8.83
CA THR A 56 -2.28 4.73 9.29
C THR A 56 -1.56 3.38 9.37
N ILE A 57 -2.26 2.32 9.82
CA ILE A 57 -1.72 0.95 9.83
C ILE A 57 -1.40 0.48 8.42
N ALA A 58 -2.27 0.73 7.43
CA ALA A 58 -2.02 0.37 6.04
C ALA A 58 -0.81 1.11 5.45
N LEU A 59 -0.77 2.44 5.58
CA LEU A 59 0.32 3.26 5.04
C LEU A 59 1.66 2.91 5.68
N ASN A 60 1.72 2.77 7.01
CA ASN A 60 2.94 2.39 7.72
C ASN A 60 3.33 0.95 7.38
N GLY A 61 2.36 0.04 7.29
CA GLY A 61 2.60 -1.36 6.93
C GLY A 61 3.22 -1.49 5.55
N LEU A 62 2.66 -0.83 4.54
CA LEU A 62 3.18 -0.83 3.18
C LEU A 62 4.53 -0.12 3.05
N THR A 63 4.75 0.96 3.82
CA THR A 63 6.07 1.63 3.90
C THR A 63 7.12 0.69 4.52
N ASN A 64 6.78 0.02 5.62
CA ASN A 64 7.66 -0.94 6.30
C ASN A 64 7.95 -2.19 5.48
N LEU A 65 7.05 -2.55 4.55
CA LEU A 65 7.28 -3.59 3.55
C LEU A 65 8.14 -3.11 2.37
N GLY A 66 8.53 -1.83 2.34
CA GLY A 66 9.28 -1.23 1.25
C GLY A 66 8.47 -1.09 -0.05
N LEU A 67 7.14 -1.10 0.02
CA LEU A 67 6.26 -0.97 -1.16
C LEU A 67 5.84 0.48 -1.40
N LEU A 68 5.83 1.31 -0.36
CA LEU A 68 5.62 2.74 -0.46
C LEU A 68 6.84 3.50 0.03
N GLU A 69 7.10 4.64 -0.60
CA GLU A 69 8.02 5.67 -0.14
C GLU A 69 7.20 6.79 0.49
N ARG A 70 7.62 7.23 1.68
CA ARG A 70 7.00 8.32 2.43
C ARG A 70 7.92 9.54 2.40
N THR A 71 7.44 10.65 1.84
CA THR A 71 8.15 11.93 1.84
C THR A 71 7.43 12.91 2.74
N VAL A 72 8.16 13.54 3.66
CA VAL A 72 7.64 14.64 4.51
C VAL A 72 8.23 15.94 4.02
N THR A 73 7.37 16.85 3.58
CA THR A 73 7.77 18.19 3.17
C THR A 73 7.56 19.16 4.33
N ASN A 74 8.64 19.81 4.77
CA ASN A 74 8.65 20.76 5.89
C ASN A 74 8.14 22.17 5.53
N ALA A 75 7.53 22.35 4.36
CA ALA A 75 6.79 23.57 4.04
C ALA A 75 5.61 23.73 5.00
N ARG A 76 5.14 24.95 5.26
CA ARG A 76 3.92 25.19 6.07
C ARG A 76 2.71 25.26 5.13
N PRO A 77 1.65 24.45 5.33
CA PRO A 77 1.52 23.38 6.33
C PRO A 77 2.36 22.15 5.99
N ILE A 78 2.84 21.41 7.01
CA ILE A 78 3.61 20.17 6.82
C ILE A 78 2.76 19.18 6.03
N ARG A 79 3.33 18.61 4.96
CA ARG A 79 2.64 17.61 4.13
C ARG A 79 3.40 16.30 4.12
N THR A 80 2.65 15.20 4.17
CA THR A 80 3.18 13.85 3.95
C THR A 80 2.62 13.33 2.64
N ASN A 81 3.52 12.88 1.76
CA ASN A 81 3.20 12.26 0.49
C ASN A 81 3.62 10.80 0.49
N TYR A 82 2.86 9.99 -0.24
CA TYR A 82 3.15 8.58 -0.47
C TYR A 82 3.23 8.33 -1.97
N GLN A 83 4.26 7.58 -2.36
CA GLN A 83 4.48 7.12 -3.72
C GLN A 83 4.81 5.63 -3.68
N VAL A 84 4.51 4.92 -4.76
CA VAL A 84 4.89 3.51 -4.86
C VAL A 84 6.39 3.41 -5.11
N SER A 85 7.10 2.61 -4.31
CA SER A 85 8.53 2.39 -4.51
C SER A 85 8.82 1.57 -5.78
N LYS A 86 10.09 1.45 -6.18
CA LYS A 86 10.47 0.54 -7.28
C LYS A 86 10.01 -0.91 -7.04
N THR A 87 10.17 -1.41 -5.83
CA THR A 87 9.71 -2.76 -5.42
C THR A 87 8.18 -2.82 -5.44
N GLY A 88 7.52 -1.78 -4.92
CA GLY A 88 6.07 -1.65 -4.93
C GLY A 88 5.48 -1.74 -6.33
N HIS A 89 6.11 -1.10 -7.33
CA HIS A 89 5.69 -1.15 -8.74
C HIS A 89 5.73 -2.57 -9.31
N GLN A 90 6.74 -3.35 -8.96
CA GLN A 90 6.84 -4.75 -9.41
C GLN A 90 5.76 -5.61 -8.75
N ILE A 91 5.56 -5.45 -7.45
CA ILE A 91 4.55 -6.21 -6.70
C ILE A 91 3.14 -5.88 -7.15
N ILE A 92 2.77 -4.60 -7.28
CA ILE A 92 1.40 -4.22 -7.67
C ILE A 92 1.07 -4.68 -9.09
N LYS A 93 2.06 -4.67 -10.00
CA LYS A 93 1.88 -5.25 -11.35
C LYS A 93 1.52 -6.73 -11.27
N ASN A 94 2.28 -7.52 -10.51
CA ASN A 94 2.00 -8.95 -10.34
C ASN A 94 0.61 -9.19 -9.70
N LEU A 95 0.19 -8.34 -8.77
CA LEU A 95 -1.13 -8.44 -8.13
C LEU A 95 -2.27 -8.10 -9.11
N ARG A 96 -2.10 -7.10 -9.98
CA ARG A 96 -3.06 -6.77 -11.04
C ARG A 96 -3.14 -7.86 -12.11
N ASP A 97 -2.00 -8.44 -12.48
CA ASP A 97 -1.97 -9.58 -13.40
C ASP A 97 -2.73 -10.77 -12.79
N LEU A 98 -2.59 -11.00 -11.48
CA LEU A 98 -3.34 -12.01 -10.75
C LEU A 98 -4.85 -11.69 -10.68
N GLU A 99 -5.23 -10.44 -10.40
CA GLU A 99 -6.62 -9.98 -10.40
C GLU A 99 -7.32 -10.23 -11.75
N ALA A 100 -6.61 -10.03 -12.86
CA ALA A 100 -7.13 -10.29 -14.20
C ALA A 100 -7.45 -11.78 -14.44
N VAL A 101 -6.82 -12.70 -13.70
CA VAL A 101 -7.13 -14.14 -13.77
C VAL A 101 -8.48 -14.45 -13.09
N PHE A 102 -8.83 -13.71 -12.03
CA PHE A 102 -10.05 -13.92 -11.25
C PHE A 102 -11.25 -13.10 -11.74
N SER A 103 -11.02 -12.10 -12.59
CA SER A 103 -12.07 -11.24 -13.17
C SER A 103 -12.78 -11.87 -14.39
N LYS A 104 -12.82 -13.21 -14.46
CA LYS A 104 -13.55 -13.98 -15.48
C LYS A 104 -14.86 -14.51 -14.91
#